data_AF-A0A0K0D9Z4-F1
#
_entry.id   AF-A0A0K0D9Z4-F1
#
_cell.length_a   1.000
_cell.length_b   1.000
_cell.length_c   1.000
_cell.angle_alpha   90.00
_cell.angle_beta   90.00
_cell.angle_gamma   90.00
#
_symmetry.space_group_name_H-M   'P 1'
#
loop_
_entity.id
_entity.type
_entity.pdbx_description
1 polymer ?
#
loop_
_entity_poly.entity_id
_entity_poly.type
_entity_poly.pdbx_seq_one_letter_code
_entity_poly.pdbx_strand_id
1 'polypeptide(L)'
;MASETLHANKWAGNERLAPSLANAFMSRIEAPVIDLLPLLYCRYIDDCFVIFSTQEEMDKCFELLNEQSEYIKFTRRNRKTTGSRF
;
A
#
# COMPACT_ATOMS: atom_id res chain seq x y z
N MET A 1 -36.34 39.94 0.52
CA MET A 1 -35.06 39.75 -0.18
C MET A 1 -34.49 38.42 0.26
N ALA A 2 -34.36 37.49 -0.69
CA ALA A 2 -33.99 36.10 -0.47
C ALA A 2 -32.46 35.91 -0.45
N SER A 3 -32.08 34.79 0.18
CA SER A 3 -30.81 34.05 0.14
C SER A 3 -29.57 34.62 0.81
N GLU A 4 -29.28 33.99 1.95
CA GLU A 4 -28.08 33.17 2.16
C GLU A 4 -26.75 33.72 1.62
N THR A 5 -25.93 34.21 2.55
CA THR A 5 -24.50 34.34 2.33
C THR A 5 -23.75 33.59 3.42
N LEU A 6 -23.06 32.54 2.95
CA LEU A 6 -21.82 31.98 3.48
C LEU A 6 -21.96 30.96 4.63
N HIS A 7 -22.67 29.87 4.34
CA HIS A 7 -22.18 28.58 4.84
C HIS A 7 -20.79 28.34 4.24
N ALA A 8 -19.81 28.20 5.14
CA ALA A 8 -18.42 27.95 4.83
C ALA A 8 -18.26 26.96 3.67
N ASN A 9 -17.60 27.42 2.62
CA ASN A 9 -17.16 26.59 1.50
C ASN A 9 -16.15 25.56 2.04
N LYS A 10 -16.68 24.44 2.52
CA LYS A 10 -15.90 23.25 2.84
C LYS A 10 -15.23 22.82 1.55
N TRP A 11 -13.90 22.85 1.56
CA TRP A 11 -12.98 22.63 0.44
C TRP A 11 -13.26 21.32 -0.31
N ALA A 12 -14.20 21.33 -1.24
CA ALA A 12 -14.67 20.15 -1.97
C ALA A 12 -13.80 19.75 -3.18
N GLY A 13 -12.50 20.13 -3.20
CA GLY A 13 -11.67 20.03 -4.41
C GLY A 13 -10.47 19.08 -4.37
N ASN A 14 -9.92 18.77 -3.18
CA ASN A 14 -8.60 18.12 -3.07
C ASN A 14 -8.62 16.78 -2.31
N GLU A 15 -9.71 16.43 -1.63
CA GLU A 15 -9.78 15.29 -0.72
C GLU A 15 -9.83 13.93 -1.44
N ARG A 16 -10.22 13.90 -2.73
CA ARG A 16 -10.35 12.66 -3.53
C ARG A 16 -9.13 12.31 -4.38
N LEU A 17 -8.17 13.24 -4.54
CA LEU A 17 -7.01 13.01 -5.40
C LEU A 17 -5.92 12.19 -4.71
N ALA A 18 -5.71 12.39 -3.41
CA ALA A 18 -4.69 11.66 -2.67
C ALA A 18 -4.90 10.12 -2.72
N PRO A 19 -6.10 9.57 -2.43
CA PRO A 19 -6.34 8.12 -2.57
C PRO A 19 -6.19 7.62 -4.02
N SER A 20 -6.57 8.46 -4.99
CA SER A 20 -6.47 8.10 -6.41
C SER A 20 -5.02 8.04 -6.89
N LEU A 21 -4.19 8.98 -6.45
CA LEU A 21 -2.77 9.02 -6.74
C LEU A 21 -2.02 7.88 -6.06
N ALA A 22 -2.33 7.61 -4.79
CA ALA A 22 -1.83 6.46 -4.05
C ALA A 22 -2.16 5.15 -4.79
N ASN A 23 -3.41 4.98 -5.23
CA ASN A 23 -3.82 3.81 -5.99
C ASN A 23 -3.08 3.67 -7.34
N ALA A 24 -2.90 4.77 -8.08
CA ALA A 24 -2.17 4.76 -9.34
C ALA A 24 -0.67 4.46 -9.16
N PHE A 25 -0.08 4.99 -8.10
CA PHE A 25 1.32 4.73 -7.74
C PHE A 25 1.52 3.27 -7.31
N MET A 26 0.67 2.76 -6.42
CA MET A 26 0.71 1.37 -5.97
C MET A 26 0.47 0.41 -7.14
N SER A 27 -0.40 0.75 -8.10
CA SER A 27 -0.61 -0.06 -9.31
C SER A 27 0.67 -0.22 -10.16
N ARG A 28 1.58 0.76 -10.16
CA ARG A 28 2.89 0.61 -10.84
C ARG A 28 3.81 -0.35 -10.09
N ILE A 29 3.79 -0.30 -8.76
CA ILE A 29 4.59 -1.17 -7.89
C ILE A 29 4.07 -2.62 -7.92
N GLU A 30 2.77 -2.81 -8.13
CA GLU A 30 2.12 -4.12 -8.19
C GLU A 30 2.59 -4.96 -9.39
N ALA A 31 2.85 -4.36 -10.55
CA ALA A 31 3.18 -5.09 -11.78
C ALA A 31 4.27 -6.17 -11.59
N PRO A 32 5.47 -5.85 -11.06
CA PRO A 32 6.50 -6.87 -10.83
C PRO A 32 6.17 -7.88 -9.72
N VAL A 33 5.30 -7.52 -8.76
CA VAL A 33 4.88 -8.42 -7.69
C VAL A 33 3.90 -9.48 -8.19
N ILE A 34 3.01 -9.11 -9.11
CA ILE A 34 2.08 -10.04 -9.75
C ILE A 34 2.83 -11.05 -10.63
N ASP A 35 3.92 -10.62 -11.28
CA ASP A 35 4.77 -11.50 -12.08
C ASP A 35 5.49 -12.59 -11.25
N LEU A 36 5.67 -12.36 -9.94
CA LEU A 36 6.21 -13.36 -9.00
C LEU A 36 5.20 -14.45 -8.61
N LEU A 37 3.93 -14.37 -9.06
CA LEU A 37 2.86 -15.32 -8.78
C LEU A 37 2.68 -15.65 -7.28
N PRO A 38 2.37 -14.65 -6.44
CA PRO A 38 2.06 -14.90 -5.04
C PRO A 38 0.83 -15.81 -4.90
N LEU A 39 0.83 -16.65 -3.85
CA LEU A 39 -0.32 -17.49 -3.49
C LEU A 39 -1.56 -16.64 -3.16
N LEU A 40 -1.33 -15.47 -2.57
CA LEU A 40 -2.37 -14.49 -2.27
C LEU A 40 -1.78 -13.08 -2.37
N TYR A 41 -2.51 -12.20 -3.04
CA TYR A 41 -2.23 -10.77 -3.05
C TYR A 41 -3.51 -10.01 -2.69
N CYS A 42 -3.44 -9.15 -1.68
CA CYS A 42 -4.52 -8.25 -1.27
C CYS A 42 -3.94 -6.87 -1.00
N ARG A 43 -4.63 -5.81 -1.45
CA ARG A 43 -4.20 -4.43 -1.24
C ARG A 43 -5.34 -3.58 -0.68
N TYR A 44 -5.00 -2.73 0.27
CA TYR A 44 -5.83 -1.66 0.78
C TYR A 44 -5.10 -0.32 0.63
N ILE A 45 -5.40 0.40 -0.46
CA ILE A 45 -4.75 1.66 -0.87
C ILE A 45 -3.22 1.55 -0.82
N ASP A 46 -2.58 1.88 0.32
CA ASP A 46 -1.13 1.89 0.55
C ASP A 46 -0.59 0.62 1.24
N ASP A 47 -1.45 -0.18 1.87
CA ASP A 47 -1.06 -1.42 2.56
C ASP A 47 -1.26 -2.62 1.63
N CYS A 48 -0.24 -3.48 1.50
CA CYS A 48 -0.35 -4.76 0.79
C CYS A 48 -0.12 -5.96 1.71
N PHE A 49 -0.90 -7.01 1.51
CA PHE A 49 -0.76 -8.30 2.14
C PHE A 49 -0.48 -9.35 1.07
N VAL A 50 0.73 -9.92 1.12
CA VAL A 50 1.22 -10.87 0.12
C VAL A 50 1.63 -12.17 0.81
N ILE A 51 1.21 -13.31 0.26
CA ILE A 51 1.58 -14.64 0.72
C ILE A 51 2.34 -15.35 -0.39
N PHE A 52 3.50 -15.92 -0.04
CA PHE A 52 4.30 -16.79 -0.90
C PHE A 52 4.44 -18.18 -0.27
N SER A 53 4.83 -19.15 -1.11
CA SER A 53 5.09 -20.53 -0.66
C SER A 53 6.38 -20.64 0.14
N THR A 54 7.39 -19.85 -0.24
CA THR A 54 8.73 -19.88 0.35
C THR A 54 9.14 -18.53 0.94
N GLN A 55 10.09 -18.56 1.88
CA GLN A 55 10.64 -17.34 2.47
C GLN A 55 11.53 -16.60 1.47
N GLU A 56 12.24 -17.33 0.60
CA GLU A 56 13.10 -16.79 -0.44
C GLU A 56 12.30 -15.98 -1.48
N GLU A 57 11.12 -16.46 -1.89
CA GLU A 57 10.21 -15.70 -2.76
C GLU A 57 9.71 -14.43 -2.08
N MET A 58 9.36 -14.52 -0.80
CA MET A 58 8.95 -13.34 -0.02
C MET A 58 10.08 -12.32 0.13
N ASP A 59 11.31 -12.77 0.38
CA ASP A 59 12.48 -11.89 0.50
C ASP A 59 12.77 -11.18 -0.84
N LYS A 60 12.75 -11.92 -1.95
CA LYS A 60 12.87 -11.34 -3.31
C LYS A 60 11.76 -10.33 -3.61
N CYS A 61 10.52 -10.64 -3.25
CA CYS A 61 9.41 -9.71 -3.41
C CYS A 61 9.64 -8.42 -2.59
N PHE A 62 10.14 -8.55 -1.37
CA PHE A 62 10.42 -7.40 -0.51
C PHE A 62 11.56 -6.52 -1.05
N GLU A 63 12.60 -7.13 -1.63
CA GLU A 63 13.67 -6.41 -2.32
C GLU A 63 13.12 -5.66 -3.55
N LEU A 64 12.41 -6.36 -4.44
CA LEU A 64 11.80 -5.77 -5.64
C LEU A 64 10.89 -4.59 -5.31
N LEU A 65 10.05 -4.72 -4.28
CA LEU A 65 9.15 -3.65 -3.81
C LEU A 65 9.90 -2.38 -3.40
N ASN A 66 11.03 -2.54 -2.70
CA ASN A 66 11.86 -1.42 -2.27
C ASN A 66 12.75 -0.85 -3.38
N GLU A 67 13.04 -1.62 -4.42
CA GLU A 67 13.77 -1.16 -5.61
C GLU A 67 12.90 -0.28 -6.53
N GLN A 68 11.58 -0.45 -6.53
CA GLN A 68 10.68 0.32 -7.41
C GLN A 68 10.67 1.83 -7.12
N SER A 69 11.08 2.26 -5.92
CA SER A 69 11.06 3.68 -5.54
C SER A 69 12.15 4.02 -4.55
N GLU A 70 12.90 5.09 -4.83
CA GLU A 70 13.84 5.67 -3.87
C GLU A 70 13.13 6.38 -2.70
N TYR A 71 11.89 6.83 -2.92
CA TYR A 71 11.15 7.69 -1.99
C TYR A 71 10.25 6.91 -1.04
N ILE A 72 9.81 5.71 -1.43
CA ILE A 72 8.87 4.90 -0.65
C ILE A 72 9.54 3.58 -0.28
N LYS A 73 9.67 3.34 1.03
CA LYS A 73 10.23 2.10 1.59
C LYS A 73 9.14 1.29 2.24
N PHE A 74 8.98 0.06 1.78
CA PHE A 74 8.06 -0.89 2.37
C PHE A 74 8.64 -1.43 3.68
N THR A 75 7.77 -1.59 4.67
CA THR A 75 8.13 -2.23 5.93
C THR A 75 7.46 -3.59 6.00
N ARG A 76 8.25 -4.63 6.26
CA ARG A 76 7.71 -5.98 6.47
C ARG A 76 7.48 -6.22 7.95
N ARG A 77 6.28 -6.70 8.29
CA ARG A 77 6.00 -7.20 9.63
C ARG A 77 6.65 -8.57 9.82
N ASN A 78 7.76 -8.61 10.54
CA ASN A 78 8.36 -9.89 10.94
C ASN A 78 7.50 -10.57 12.02
N ARG A 79 7.34 -11.90 11.93
CA ARG A 79 6.78 -12.66 13.06
C ARG A 79 7.74 -12.47 14.23
N LYS A 80 7.28 -11.86 15.33
CA LYS A 80 8.06 -11.90 16.57
C LYS A 80 8.12 -13.37 16.99
N THR A 81 9.33 -13.92 17.10
CA THR A 81 9.57 -15.20 17.76
C THR A 81 9.27 -14.97 19.24
N THR A 82 8.00 -15.02 19.63
CA THR A 82 7.62 -14.98 21.03
C THR A 82 8.11 -16.30 21.61
N GLY A 83 9.27 -16.25 22.28
CA GLY A 83 9.64 -17.23 23.28
C GLY A 83 8.66 -17.14 24.43
N SER A 84 7.47 -17.68 24.24
CA SER A 84 6.54 -17.98 25.34
C SER A 84 7.09 -19.20 26.07
N ARG A 85 7.97 -18.95 27.04
CA ARG A 85 8.22 -19.89 28.12
C ARG A 85 7.00 -19.78 29.03
N PHE A 86 6.19 -20.84 29.04
CA PHE A 86 5.24 -21.10 30.11
C PHE A 86 5.98 -21.19 31.45
#